data_AF-S8CHL7-F1
#
_entry.id   AF-S8CHL7-F1
#
_cell.length_a   1.000
_cell.length_b   1.000
_cell.length_c   1.000
_cell.angle_alpha   90.00
_cell.angle_beta   90.00
_cell.angle_gamma   90.00
#
_symmetry.space_group_name_H-M   'P 1'
#
loop_
_entity.id
_entity.type
_entity.pdbx_description
1 polymer ?
#
loop_
_entity_poly.entity_id
_entity_poly.type
_entity_poly.pdbx_seq_one_letter_code
_entity_poly.pdbx_strand_id
1 'polypeptide(L)'
;VASATATFVMMFSSSLSVVEFYLLDRFPMDFALYLMGMSILAGFFGQSMIRKMVGILGRASVIVFILSAVIFVSALVMGVVGIDKSVVMIRRHEFMGFLDFCSSQ
;
A
#
# COMPACT_ATOMS: atom_id res chain seq x y z
N VAL A 1 26.91 3.22 1.71
CA VAL A 1 26.54 2.76 0.34
C VAL A 1 25.12 2.22 0.31
N ALA A 2 24.75 1.22 1.12
CA ALA A 2 23.40 0.65 1.14
C ALA A 2 22.25 1.67 1.33
N SER A 3 22.44 2.69 2.18
CA SER A 3 21.45 3.76 2.38
C SER A 3 21.22 4.61 1.12
N ALA A 4 22.28 4.97 0.41
CA ALA A 4 22.19 5.76 -0.82
C ALA A 4 21.49 4.97 -1.94
N THR A 5 21.80 3.66 -2.05
CA THR A 5 21.15 2.76 -3.02
C THR A 5 19.66 2.61 -2.72
N ALA A 6 19.27 2.45 -1.45
CA ALA A 6 17.86 2.34 -1.06
C ALA A 6 17.07 3.62 -1.38
N THR A 7 17.63 4.80 -1.10
CA THR A 7 16.97 6.09 -1.44
C THR A 7 16.83 6.28 -2.95
N PHE A 8 17.86 5.90 -3.72
CA PHE A 8 17.82 5.97 -5.19
C PHE A 8 16.72 5.06 -5.77
N VAL A 9 16.63 3.82 -5.30
CA VAL A 9 15.58 2.88 -5.73
C VAL A 9 14.19 3.39 -5.37
N MET A 10 13.99 3.94 -4.16
CA MET A 10 12.70 4.53 -3.78
C MET A 10 12.32 5.73 -4.67
N MET A 11 13.28 6.62 -4.97
CA MET A 11 13.04 7.78 -5.84
C MET A 11 12.69 7.34 -7.26
N PHE A 12 13.42 6.37 -7.80
CA PHE A 12 13.17 5.82 -9.13
C PHE A 12 11.78 5.15 -9.22
N SER A 13 11.44 4.29 -8.26
CA SER A 13 10.13 3.62 -8.19
C SER A 13 8.98 4.63 -8.08
N SER A 14 9.15 5.69 -7.27
CA SER A 14 8.10 6.70 -7.09
C SER A 14 7.86 7.50 -8.36
N SER A 15 8.93 7.88 -9.08
CA SER A 15 8.83 8.58 -10.37
C SER A 15 8.09 7.73 -11.41
N LEU A 16 8.37 6.43 -11.46
CA LEU A 16 7.66 5.51 -12.36
C LEU A 16 6.16 5.46 -12.07
N SER A 17 5.76 5.35 -10.80
CA SER A 17 4.35 5.35 -10.43
C SER A 17 3.63 6.66 -10.81
N VAL A 18 4.29 7.82 -10.66
CA VAL A 18 3.71 9.10 -11.09
C VAL A 18 3.48 9.13 -12.59
N VAL A 19 4.42 8.62 -13.38
CA VAL A 19 4.26 8.51 -14.85
C VAL A 19 3.12 7.55 -15.20
N GLU A 20 3.01 6.42 -14.49
CA GLU A 20 1.91 5.47 -14.70
C GLU A 20 0.54 6.09 -14.40
N PHE A 21 0.41 6.78 -13.25
CA PHE A 21 -0.81 7.50 -12.87
C PHE A 21 -1.12 8.67 -13.81
N TYR A 22 -0.11 9.32 -14.38
CA TYR A 22 -0.27 10.36 -15.40
C TYR A 22 -0.81 9.78 -16.71
N LEU A 23 -0.33 8.61 -17.15
CA LEU A 23 -0.81 7.93 -18.37
C LEU A 23 -2.23 7.37 -18.24
N LEU A 24 -2.72 7.08 -17.04
CA LEU A 24 -4.10 6.62 -16.81
C LEU A 24 -5.15 7.76 -16.80
N ASP A 25 -4.74 9.03 -16.93
CA ASP A 25 -5.55 10.27 -17.15
C ASP A 25 -6.83 10.45 -16.31
N ARG A 26 -6.96 9.77 -15.16
CA ARG A 26 -8.27 9.65 -14.50
C ARG A 26 -8.51 10.58 -13.31
N PHE A 27 -7.61 11.51 -12.98
CA PHE A 27 -7.71 12.26 -11.74
C PHE A 27 -7.71 13.79 -11.90
N PRO A 28 -8.72 14.51 -11.35
CA PRO A 28 -8.71 15.97 -11.24
C PRO A 28 -7.51 16.46 -10.38
N MET A 29 -6.84 17.51 -10.85
CA MET A 29 -5.60 18.08 -10.29
C MET A 29 -5.64 18.36 -8.77
N ASP A 30 -6.78 18.79 -8.23
CA ASP A 30 -6.91 19.15 -6.82
C ASP A 30 -6.72 17.97 -5.86
N PHE A 31 -7.18 16.78 -6.24
CA PHE A 31 -6.97 15.58 -5.44
C PHE A 31 -5.51 15.17 -5.40
N ALA A 32 -4.76 15.36 -6.49
CA ALA A 32 -3.34 15.02 -6.54
C ALA A 32 -2.53 15.87 -5.54
N LEU A 33 -2.79 17.18 -5.47
CA LEU A 33 -2.15 18.07 -4.49
C LEU A 33 -2.49 17.70 -3.05
N TYR A 34 -3.74 17.34 -2.78
CA TYR A 34 -4.17 16.90 -1.45
C TYR A 34 -3.48 15.60 -1.02
N LEU A 35 -3.47 14.58 -1.89
CA LEU A 35 -2.78 13.31 -1.62
C LEU A 35 -1.27 13.49 -1.49
N MET A 36 -0.66 14.38 -2.29
CA MET A 36 0.75 14.72 -2.19
C MET A 36 1.09 15.31 -0.82
N GLY A 37 0.29 16.27 -0.34
CA GLY A 37 0.46 16.85 0.99
C GLY A 37 0.33 15.81 2.12
N MET A 38 -0.69 14.96 2.05
CA MET A 38 -0.89 13.88 3.03
C MET A 38 0.25 12.86 3.01
N SER A 39 0.79 12.54 1.84
CA SER A 39 1.91 11.61 1.68
C SER A 39 3.19 12.15 2.31
N ILE A 40 3.47 13.46 2.13
CA ILE A 40 4.63 14.12 2.74
C ILE A 40 4.52 14.13 4.26
N LEU A 41 3.33 14.48 4.79
CA LEU A 41 3.09 14.43 6.24
C LEU A 41 3.26 13.01 6.78
N ALA A 42 2.62 12.03 6.15
CA ALA A 42 2.72 10.63 6.57
C ALA A 42 4.16 10.12 6.53
N GLY A 43 4.93 10.45 5.49
CA GLY A 43 6.35 10.10 5.39
C GLY A 43 7.20 10.74 6.49
N PHE A 44 6.97 12.03 6.76
CA PHE A 44 7.68 12.75 7.83
C PHE A 44 7.39 12.17 9.21
N PHE A 45 6.11 11.93 9.51
CA PHE A 45 5.68 11.30 10.76
C PHE A 45 6.17 9.86 10.88
N GLY A 46 6.08 9.07 9.81
CA GLY A 46 6.54 7.69 9.77
C GLY A 46 8.03 7.57 10.05
N GLN A 47 8.87 8.35 9.36
CA GLN A 47 10.31 8.35 9.61
C GLN A 47 10.67 8.83 11.02
N SER A 48 9.99 9.87 11.52
CA SER A 48 10.21 10.39 12.86
C SER A 48 9.83 9.38 13.95
N MET A 49 8.69 8.70 13.79
CA MET A 49 8.25 7.63 14.69
C MET A 49 9.21 6.45 14.67
N ILE A 50 9.61 5.97 13.49
CA ILE A 50 10.51 4.81 13.36
C ILE A 50 11.87 5.14 13.99
N ARG A 51 12.41 6.33 13.73
CA ARG A 51 13.70 6.75 14.33
C ARG A 51 13.62 6.84 15.85
N LYS A 52 12.51 7.33 16.40
CA LYS A 52 12.29 7.39 17.86
C LYS A 52 12.11 6.00 18.46
N MET A 53 11.35 5.10 17.81
CA MET A 53 11.17 3.71 18.25
C MET A 53 12.47 2.91 18.23
N VAL A 54 13.26 3.03 17.16
CA VAL A 54 14.57 2.36 17.05
C VAL A 54 15.52 2.89 18.13
N GLY A 55 15.49 4.20 18.41
CA GLY A 55 16.32 4.83 19.45
C GLY A 55 16.00 4.36 20.88
N ILE A 56 14.75 4.03 21.18
CA ILE A 56 14.34 3.60 22.53
C ILE A 56 14.67 2.11 22.78
N LEU A 57 14.55 1.24 21.77
CA LEU A 57 14.66 -0.22 21.98
C LEU A 57 16.00 -0.85 21.53
N GLY A 58 16.79 -0.22 20.66
CA GLY A 58 18.21 -0.53 20.40
C GLY A 58 18.61 -1.96 19.98
N ARG A 59 17.68 -2.92 19.85
CA ARG A 59 17.96 -4.34 19.56
C ARG A 59 17.51 -4.76 18.18
N ALA A 60 18.25 -5.68 17.56
CA ALA A 60 17.95 -6.23 16.24
C ALA A 60 16.55 -6.87 16.12
N SER A 61 15.99 -7.38 17.22
CA SER A 61 14.64 -7.96 17.28
C SER A 61 13.52 -6.96 16.93
N VAL A 62 13.78 -5.66 17.08
CA VAL A 62 12.79 -4.60 16.82
C VAL A 62 12.46 -4.48 15.34
N ILE A 63 13.47 -4.65 14.47
CA ILE A 63 13.28 -4.53 13.01
C ILE A 63 12.35 -5.64 12.53
N VAL A 64 12.54 -6.86 13.03
CA VAL A 64 11.71 -8.02 12.68
C VAL A 64 10.29 -7.85 13.21
N PHE A 65 10.13 -7.29 14.42
CA PHE A 65 8.81 -7.00 14.99
C PHE A 65 8.04 -5.95 14.17
N ILE A 66 8.71 -4.89 13.73
CA ILE A 66 8.07 -3.88 12.86
C ILE A 66 7.71 -4.50 11.51
N LEU A 67 8.61 -5.29 10.92
CA LEU A 67 8.36 -5.95 9.64
C LEU A 67 7.14 -6.87 9.71
N SER A 68 7.04 -7.72 10.74
CA SER A 68 5.89 -8.61 10.92
C SER A 68 4.59 -7.86 11.20
N ALA A 69 4.63 -6.80 12.01
CA ALA A 69 3.47 -5.96 12.27
C ALA A 69 2.94 -5.31 10.99
N VAL A 70 3.82 -4.77 10.14
CA VAL A 70 3.43 -4.15 8.86
C VAL A 70 2.82 -5.19 7.91
N ILE A 71 3.40 -6.40 7.83
CA ILE A 71 2.86 -7.49 7.01
C ILE A 71 1.47 -7.92 7.52
N PHE A 72 1.32 -8.07 8.84
CA PHE A 72 0.06 -8.48 9.46
C PHE A 72 -1.05 -7.45 9.22
N VAL A 73 -0.76 -6.17 9.41
CA VAL A 73 -1.72 -5.08 9.13
C VAL A 73 -2.10 -5.07 7.65
N SER A 74 -1.13 -5.23 6.75
CA SER A 74 -1.40 -5.29 5.30
C SER A 74 -2.33 -6.45 4.94
N ALA A 75 -2.10 -7.63 5.51
CA ALA A 75 -2.93 -8.81 5.30
C ALA A 75 -4.36 -8.60 5.82
N LEU A 76 -4.52 -7.99 7.01
CA LEU A 76 -5.83 -7.66 7.55
C LEU A 76 -6.58 -6.66 6.69
N VAL A 77 -5.93 -5.58 6.24
CA VAL A 77 -6.58 -4.56 5.39
C VAL A 77 -7.04 -5.16 4.06
N MET A 78 -6.17 -5.91 3.37
CA MET A 78 -6.56 -6.59 2.13
C MET A 78 -7.65 -7.63 2.35
N GLY A 79 -7.59 -8.38 3.46
CA GLY A 79 -8.62 -9.37 3.81
C GLY A 79 -9.98 -8.73 4.06
N VAL A 80 -10.05 -7.68 4.88
CA VAL A 80 -11.32 -7.00 5.21
C VAL A 80 -11.94 -6.33 3.99
N VAL A 81 -11.14 -5.59 3.22
CA VAL A 81 -11.62 -4.93 1.98
C VAL A 81 -12.05 -5.99 0.95
N GLY A 82 -11.31 -7.10 0.85
CA GLY A 82 -11.68 -8.22 -0.02
C GLY A 82 -13.04 -8.81 0.34
N ILE A 83 -13.25 -9.12 1.63
CA ILE A 83 -14.51 -9.69 2.12
C ILE A 83 -15.69 -8.72 1.87
N ASP A 84 -15.52 -7.43 2.16
CA ASP A 84 -16.57 -6.42 1.91
C ASP A 84 -16.99 -6.39 0.44
N LYS A 85 -16.02 -6.34 -0.47
CA LYS A 85 -16.27 -6.37 -1.92
C LYS A 85 -16.92 -7.67 -2.38
N SER A 86 -16.48 -8.82 -1.83
CA SER A 86 -17.08 -10.12 -2.12
C SER A 86 -18.55 -10.17 -1.67
N VAL A 87 -18.87 -9.70 -0.47
CA VAL A 87 -20.24 -9.68 0.06
C VAL A 87 -21.16 -8.77 -0.76
N VAL A 88 -20.67 -7.60 -1.17
CA VAL A 88 -21.43 -6.68 -2.04
C VAL A 88 -21.74 -7.32 -3.39
N MET A 89 -20.77 -7.98 -4.02
CA MET A 89 -20.99 -8.68 -5.30
C MET A 89 -21.97 -9.84 -5.16
N ILE A 90 -21.93 -10.59 -4.04
CA ILE A 90 -22.91 -11.65 -3.72
C ILE A 90 -24.34 -11.09 -3.63
N ARG A 91 -24.52 -9.95 -2.96
CA ARG A 91 -25.84 -9.32 -2.78
C ARG A 91 -26.41 -8.76 -4.09
N ARG A 92 -25.55 -8.36 -5.02
CA ARG A 92 -25.97 -7.84 -6.34
C ARG A 92 -26.16 -8.93 -7.41
N HIS A 93 -25.96 -10.21 -7.08
CA HIS A 93 -25.99 -11.33 -8.04
C HIS A 93 -25.09 -11.07 -9.26
N GLU A 94 -23.96 -10.41 -9.05
CA GLU A 94 -22.97 -10.18 -10.09
C GLU A 94 -22.02 -11.37 -10.21
N PHE A 95 -21.54 -11.63 -11.42
CA PHE A 95 -20.60 -12.71 -11.70
C PHE A 95 -19.34 -12.58 -10.82
N MET A 96 -19.10 -13.56 -9.95
CA MET A 96 -17.98 -13.56 -8.98
C MET A 96 -16.63 -13.97 -9.58
N GLY A 97 -16.52 -13.99 -10.92
CA GLY A 97 -15.30 -14.42 -11.61
C GLY A 97 -15.08 -15.94 -11.66
N PHE A 98 -16.00 -16.75 -11.13
CA PHE A 98 -16.03 -18.19 -11.37
C PHE A 98 -16.67 -18.45 -12.73
N LEU A 99 -15.91 -19.01 -13.68
CA LEU A 99 -16.51 -19.61 -14.88
C LEU A 99 -17.38 -20.79 -14.45
N ASP A 100 -18.56 -20.88 -15.04
CA ASP A 100 -19.47 -21.99 -14.81
C ASP A 100 -18.85 -23.27 -15.38
N PHE A 101 -18.50 -24.21 -14.49
CA PHE A 101 -17.93 -25.50 -14.87
C PHE A 101 -18.92 -26.38 -15.66
N CYS A 102 -20.20 -25.99 -15.78
CA CYS A 102 -21.23 -26.71 -16.52
C CYS A 102 -21.52 -26.14 -17.92
N SER A 103 -20.74 -25.18 -18.44
CA SER A 103 -20.83 -24.73 -19.84
C SER A 103 -19.97 -25.57 -20.81
N SER A 104 -19.60 -26.79 -20.41
CA SER A 104 -18.86 -27.76 -21.25
C SER A 104 -19.66 -29.05 -21.45
N GLN A 105 -20.88 -28.90 -21.95
CA GLN A 105 -21.65 -29.98 -22.57
C GLN A 105 -22.32 -29.49 -23.85
#